data_AF-X6NJD3-F1
#
_entry.id   AF-X6NJD3-F1
#
_cell.length_a   1.000
_cell.length_b   1.000
_cell.length_c   1.000
_cell.angle_alpha   90.00
_cell.angle_beta   90.00
_cell.angle_gamma   90.00
#
_symmetry.space_group_name_H-M   'P 1'
#
loop_
_entity.id
_entity.type
_entity.pdbx_description
1 polymer ?
#
loop_
_entity_poly.entity_id
_entity_poly.type
_entity_poly.pdbx_seq_one_letter_code
_entity_poly.pdbx_strand_id
1 'polypeptide(L)'
;MAAKMSQLRLRKLLSHLEDVRTTELTNNATSGAKKLVTTKVLPSGIGIMTLNNPPVNSLPPPMLEAIDEAVTQLTKDAKVKAVIVTGQNQFFSGGADIKVLQELSKSKSNEGIAFVTKANEVLNRIESSEKPFIAAINGYALGGGCELAMV
;
A
#
# COMPACT_ATOMS: atom_id res chain seq x y z
N MET A 1 -3.99 38.24 14.43
CA MET A 1 -3.73 37.17 15.43
C MET A 1 -4.12 35.77 14.92
N ALA A 2 -5.26 35.60 14.23
CA ALA A 2 -5.72 34.30 13.69
C ALA A 2 -4.76 33.60 12.70
N ALA A 3 -4.08 34.35 11.82
CA ALA A 3 -3.14 33.78 10.84
C ALA A 3 -1.88 33.14 11.46
N LYS A 4 -1.49 33.55 12.66
CA LYS A 4 -0.34 32.99 13.39
C LYS A 4 -0.69 31.68 14.10
N MET A 5 -1.96 31.54 14.51
CA MET A 5 -2.50 30.30 15.09
C MET A 5 -2.73 29.20 14.04
N SER A 6 -3.16 29.55 12.83
CA SER A 6 -3.33 28.57 11.73
C SER A 6 -1.98 28.01 11.25
N GLN A 7 -0.95 28.84 11.16
CA GLN A 7 0.43 28.43 10.87
C GLN A 7 1.01 27.50 11.93
N LEU A 8 0.72 27.73 13.21
CA LEU A 8 1.20 26.89 14.31
C LEU A 8 0.52 25.51 14.32
N ARG A 9 -0.78 25.45 14.02
CA ARG A 9 -1.53 24.19 13.88
C ARG A 9 -1.05 23.39 12.68
N LEU A 10 -0.78 24.05 11.56
CA LEU A 10 -0.23 23.42 10.36
C LEU A 10 1.18 22.87 10.61
N ARG A 11 2.06 23.61 11.27
CA ARG A 11 3.41 23.11 11.64
C ARG A 11 3.36 21.93 12.59
N LYS A 12 2.44 21.95 13.56
CA LYS A 12 2.24 20.81 14.47
C LYS A 12 1.68 19.60 13.72
N LEU A 13 0.73 19.79 12.81
CA LEU A 13 0.25 18.69 11.96
C LEU A 13 1.38 18.15 11.06
N LEU A 14 2.14 19.04 10.44
CA LEU A 14 3.28 18.69 9.60
C LEU A 14 4.39 17.98 10.38
N SER A 15 4.63 18.28 11.66
CA SER A 15 5.63 17.55 12.46
C SER A 15 5.19 16.11 12.76
N HIS A 16 3.89 15.85 12.92
CA HIS A 16 3.38 14.46 13.05
C HIS A 16 3.38 13.74 11.70
N LEU A 17 3.23 14.48 10.59
CA LEU A 17 3.41 13.96 9.24
C LEU A 17 4.89 13.78 8.87
N GLU A 18 5.79 14.53 9.48
CA GLU A 18 7.24 14.34 9.38
C GLU A 18 7.62 13.03 10.04
N ASP A 19 7.05 12.64 11.19
CA ASP A 19 7.24 11.28 11.71
C ASP A 19 6.79 10.22 10.70
N VAL A 20 5.71 10.45 9.93
CA VAL A 20 5.28 9.55 8.84
C VAL A 20 6.21 9.62 7.61
N ARG A 21 6.81 10.78 7.31
CA ARG A 21 7.74 10.99 6.17
C ARG A 21 9.20 10.64 6.48
N THR A 22 9.63 10.68 7.74
CA THR A 22 11.03 10.60 8.20
C THR A 22 11.32 9.41 9.10
N THR A 23 10.32 8.61 9.52
CA THR A 23 10.60 7.27 10.10
C THR A 23 11.03 6.27 9.00
N GLU A 24 12.15 6.56 8.36
CA GLU A 24 13.00 5.61 7.64
C GLU A 24 12.26 4.78 6.58
N LEU A 25 11.74 5.44 5.54
CA LEU A 25 11.46 4.81 4.25
C LEU A 25 12.72 4.74 3.36
N THR A 26 13.88 5.13 3.88
CA THR A 26 15.17 5.08 3.19
C THR A 26 16.04 3.94 3.70
N ASN A 27 16.28 2.99 2.79
CA ASN A 27 17.42 2.06 2.73
C ASN A 27 17.81 1.31 4.01
N ASN A 28 17.34 0.07 4.10
CA ASN A 28 18.22 -1.05 4.43
C ASN A 28 18.03 -2.15 3.39
N ALA A 29 18.70 -1.98 2.26
CA ALA A 29 18.94 -3.07 1.33
C ALA A 29 20.05 -3.94 1.91
N THR A 30 19.69 -4.88 2.78
CA THR A 30 20.49 -6.08 2.97
C THR A 30 20.24 -6.99 1.77
N SER A 31 21.34 -7.49 1.20
CA SER A 31 21.47 -8.38 0.05
C SER A 31 20.61 -9.66 0.13
N GLY A 32 19.30 -9.52 -0.04
CA GLY A 32 18.31 -10.58 -0.20
C GLY A 32 17.31 -10.18 -1.28
N ALA A 33 16.54 -11.14 -1.81
CA ALA A 33 15.54 -10.89 -2.84
C ALA A 33 14.65 -9.69 -2.46
N LYS A 34 14.50 -8.73 -3.39
CA LYS A 34 13.77 -7.49 -3.14
C LYS A 34 12.29 -7.80 -2.87
N LYS A 35 11.84 -7.57 -1.64
CA LYS A 35 10.45 -7.87 -1.22
C LYS A 35 9.47 -6.90 -1.89
N LEU A 36 8.41 -7.45 -2.49
CA LEU A 36 7.37 -6.69 -3.21
C LEU A 36 6.52 -5.81 -2.28
N VAL A 37 6.30 -6.24 -1.03
CA VAL A 37 5.62 -5.47 0.01
C VAL A 37 6.40 -5.54 1.30
N THR A 38 6.71 -4.40 1.91
CA THR A 38 7.34 -4.33 3.24
C THR A 38 6.35 -3.84 4.29
N THR A 39 6.46 -4.35 5.51
CA THR A 39 5.65 -3.96 6.65
C THR A 39 6.52 -3.44 7.80
N LYS A 40 6.11 -2.35 8.45
CA LYS A 40 6.75 -1.78 9.64
C LYS A 40 5.67 -1.39 10.65
N VAL A 41 5.82 -1.74 11.92
CA VAL A 41 4.89 -1.33 12.98
C VAL A 41 5.58 -0.30 13.87
N LEU A 42 5.02 0.91 13.95
CA LEU A 42 5.55 1.97 14.80
C LEU A 42 5.14 1.75 16.27
N PRO A 43 5.87 2.30 17.25
CA PRO A 43 5.49 2.24 18.67
C PRO A 43 4.09 2.83 18.98
N SER A 44 3.60 3.74 18.13
CA SER A 44 2.24 4.30 18.20
C SER A 44 1.14 3.28 17.88
N GLY A 45 1.49 2.11 17.35
CA GLY A 45 0.56 1.09 16.87
C GLY A 45 0.12 1.31 15.42
N ILE A 46 0.83 2.14 14.64
CA ILE A 46 0.55 2.33 13.21
C ILE A 46 1.37 1.33 12.41
N GLY A 47 0.68 0.48 11.64
CA GLY A 47 1.30 -0.36 10.62
C GLY A 47 1.54 0.45 9.34
N ILE A 48 2.70 0.31 8.73
CA ILE A 48 3.04 0.91 7.44
C ILE A 48 3.26 -0.24 6.46
N MET A 49 2.43 -0.30 5.42
CA MET A 49 2.55 -1.22 4.29
C MET A 49 3.06 -0.43 3.08
N THR A 50 4.21 -0.83 2.54
CA THR A 50 4.86 -0.14 1.41
C THR A 50 4.95 -1.06 0.19
N LEU A 51 4.36 -0.62 -0.92
CA LEU A 51 4.40 -1.30 -2.21
C LEU A 51 5.74 -1.03 -2.91
N ASN A 52 6.39 -2.05 -3.44
CA ASN A 52 7.73 -1.95 -4.04
C ASN A 52 7.88 -2.84 -5.26
N ASN A 53 7.24 -2.42 -6.36
CA ASN A 53 7.35 -3.08 -7.65
C ASN A 53 7.67 -2.06 -8.76
N PRO A 54 8.92 -1.55 -8.82
CA PRO A 54 9.29 -0.53 -9.79
C PRO A 54 9.06 -1.01 -11.23
N PRO A 55 8.81 -0.08 -12.18
CA PRO A 55 8.94 1.38 -12.02
C PRO A 55 7.70 2.07 -11.44
N VAL A 56 6.53 1.43 -11.47
CA VAL A 56 5.24 2.08 -11.18
C VAL A 56 4.46 1.44 -10.03
N ASN A 57 5.03 0.48 -9.32
CA ASN A 57 4.31 -0.36 -8.34
C ASN A 57 3.11 -1.04 -9.00
N SER A 58 3.32 -1.73 -10.13
CA SER A 58 2.26 -2.49 -10.80
C SER A 58 1.81 -3.67 -9.93
N LEU A 59 0.62 -4.20 -10.21
CA LEU A 59 -0.06 -5.24 -9.41
C LEU A 59 -0.16 -6.58 -10.17
N PRO A 60 0.95 -7.26 -10.52
CA PRO A 60 0.90 -8.63 -11.03
C PRO A 60 0.51 -9.62 -9.91
N PRO A 61 0.20 -10.89 -10.22
CA PRO A 61 -0.21 -11.88 -9.22
C PRO A 61 0.71 -11.99 -7.98
N PRO A 62 2.06 -12.02 -8.11
CA PRO A 62 2.94 -12.08 -6.93
C PRO A 62 2.84 -10.84 -6.04
N MET A 63 2.50 -9.68 -6.61
CA MET A 63 2.27 -8.46 -5.83
C MET A 63 0.97 -8.55 -5.03
N LEU A 64 -0.09 -9.10 -5.62
CA LEU A 64 -1.36 -9.32 -4.90
C LEU A 64 -1.18 -10.32 -3.75
N GLU A 65 -0.43 -11.39 -3.95
CA GLU A 65 -0.08 -12.34 -2.88
C GLU A 65 0.67 -11.64 -1.74
N ALA A 66 1.69 -10.83 -2.08
CA ALA A 66 2.45 -10.07 -1.09
C ALA A 66 1.59 -9.03 -0.34
N ILE A 67 0.59 -8.43 -0.99
CA ILE A 67 -0.37 -7.53 -0.34
C ILE A 67 -1.27 -8.33 0.61
N ASP A 68 -1.83 -9.45 0.19
CA ASP A 68 -2.71 -10.28 1.05
C ASP A 68 -1.98 -10.77 2.30
N GLU A 69 -0.73 -11.20 2.15
CA GLU A 69 0.13 -11.58 3.27
C GLU A 69 0.35 -10.41 4.24
N ALA A 70 0.67 -9.23 3.72
CA ALA A 70 0.90 -8.03 4.51
C ALA A 70 -0.37 -7.56 5.25
N VAL A 71 -1.52 -7.56 4.55
CA VAL A 71 -2.83 -7.26 5.14
C VAL A 71 -3.14 -8.26 6.25
N THR A 72 -2.96 -9.56 6.00
CA THR A 72 -3.18 -10.62 6.99
C THR A 72 -2.27 -10.45 8.21
N GLN A 73 -0.99 -10.15 7.99
CA GLN A 73 -0.03 -9.91 9.07
C GLN A 73 -0.45 -8.72 9.94
N LEU A 74 -0.74 -7.57 9.33
CA LEU A 74 -1.04 -6.32 10.04
C LEU A 74 -2.41 -6.37 10.74
N THR A 75 -3.39 -7.05 10.15
CA THR A 75 -4.72 -7.22 10.75
C THR A 75 -4.70 -8.17 11.95
N LYS A 76 -3.84 -9.20 11.95
CA LYS A 76 -3.71 -10.12 13.09
C LYS A 76 -2.84 -9.60 14.25
N ASP A 77 -1.99 -8.60 14.01
CA ASP A 77 -1.12 -8.06 15.06
C ASP A 77 -1.91 -7.15 16.04
N ALA A 78 -2.12 -7.60 17.27
CA ALA A 78 -2.84 -6.86 18.31
C ALA A 78 -2.23 -5.48 18.66
N LYS A 79 -0.97 -5.23 18.30
CA LYS A 79 -0.32 -3.91 18.49
C LYS A 79 -0.75 -2.91 17.43
N VAL A 80 -1.18 -3.37 16.26
CA VAL A 80 -1.59 -2.51 15.14
C VAL A 80 -3.02 -2.03 15.37
N LYS A 81 -3.19 -0.70 15.36
CA LYS A 81 -4.45 0.02 15.54
C LYS A 81 -4.99 0.59 14.24
N ALA A 82 -4.11 0.88 13.28
CA ALA A 82 -4.43 1.40 11.95
C ALA A 82 -3.30 1.06 10.99
N VAL A 83 -3.59 1.01 9.69
CA VAL A 83 -2.61 0.73 8.64
C VAL A 83 -2.54 1.89 7.66
N ILE A 84 -1.32 2.35 7.36
CA ILE A 84 -1.04 3.26 6.25
C ILE A 84 -0.49 2.44 5.09
N VAL A 85 -1.09 2.61 3.91
CA VAL A 85 -0.62 2.02 2.66
C VAL A 85 0.03 3.12 1.81
N THR A 86 1.21 2.85 1.25
CA THR A 86 1.89 3.80 0.36
C THR A 86 2.76 3.06 -0.65
N GLY A 87 3.20 3.74 -1.72
CA GLY A 87 4.14 3.18 -2.69
C GLY A 87 5.57 3.66 -2.47
N GLN A 88 6.55 2.84 -2.83
CA GLN A 88 7.94 3.25 -2.87
C GLN A 88 8.18 4.12 -4.12
N ASN A 89 9.06 5.13 -3.99
CA ASN A 89 9.44 6.08 -5.05
C ASN A 89 8.28 7.03 -5.46
N GLN A 90 8.09 7.24 -6.77
CA GLN A 90 7.23 8.31 -7.31
C GLN A 90 5.80 7.85 -7.68
N PHE A 91 5.45 6.60 -7.41
CA PHE A 91 4.13 6.05 -7.69
C PHE A 91 3.53 5.49 -6.40
N PHE A 92 2.24 5.73 -6.19
CA PHE A 92 1.48 4.91 -5.25
C PHE A 92 1.31 3.52 -5.87
N SER A 93 0.60 3.45 -6.99
CA SER A 93 0.52 2.27 -7.86
C SER A 93 0.00 2.63 -9.26
N GLY A 94 0.65 2.08 -10.28
CA GLY A 94 0.21 2.14 -11.67
C GLY A 94 -0.93 1.17 -12.01
N GLY A 95 -1.39 0.37 -11.04
CA GLY A 95 -2.45 -0.61 -11.22
C GLY A 95 -1.99 -1.92 -11.84
N ALA A 96 -2.94 -2.65 -12.43
CA ALA A 96 -2.68 -3.96 -13.03
C ALA A 96 -1.63 -3.87 -14.15
N ASP A 97 -0.77 -4.88 -14.24
CA ASP A 97 0.23 -4.97 -15.30
C ASP A 97 -0.45 -5.31 -16.64
N ILE A 98 -0.38 -4.38 -17.60
CA ILE A 98 -1.06 -4.53 -18.89
C ILE A 98 -0.56 -5.75 -19.67
N LYS A 99 0.72 -6.13 -19.55
CA LYS A 99 1.24 -7.33 -20.24
C LYS A 99 0.62 -8.58 -19.64
N VAL A 100 0.54 -8.64 -18.31
CA VAL A 100 -0.12 -9.73 -17.59
C VAL A 100 -1.59 -9.82 -17.99
N LEU A 101 -2.31 -8.69 -18.04
CA LEU A 101 -3.71 -8.68 -18.49
C LEU A 101 -3.88 -9.19 -19.94
N GLN A 102 -2.95 -8.83 -20.83
CA GLN A 102 -2.95 -9.33 -22.21
C GLN A 102 -2.67 -10.83 -22.31
N GLU A 103 -1.80 -11.37 -21.45
CA GLU A 103 -1.52 -12.80 -21.38
C GLU A 103 -2.73 -13.57 -20.82
N LEU A 104 -3.30 -13.10 -19.70
CA LEU A 104 -4.47 -13.70 -19.07
C LEU A 104 -5.69 -13.70 -19.99
N SER A 105 -5.92 -12.62 -20.76
CA SER A 105 -7.03 -12.52 -21.72
C SER A 105 -6.89 -13.43 -22.95
N LYS A 106 -5.67 -13.84 -23.30
CA LYS A 106 -5.41 -14.80 -24.38
C LYS A 106 -5.46 -16.24 -23.89
N SER A 107 -5.35 -16.47 -22.59
CA SER A 107 -5.43 -17.80 -22.01
C SER A 107 -6.84 -18.39 -22.21
N LYS A 108 -6.89 -19.68 -22.52
CA LYS A 108 -8.15 -20.46 -22.55
C LYS A 108 -8.51 -21.02 -21.18
N SER A 109 -7.67 -20.80 -20.17
CA SER A 109 -7.90 -21.21 -18.78
C SER A 109 -8.68 -20.14 -18.02
N ASN A 110 -9.13 -20.49 -16.81
CA ASN A 110 -9.82 -19.57 -15.91
C ASN A 110 -8.87 -18.65 -15.10
N GLU A 111 -7.60 -18.54 -15.50
CA GLU A 111 -6.59 -17.76 -14.77
C GLU A 111 -6.95 -16.27 -14.66
N GLY A 112 -7.53 -15.67 -15.70
CA GLY A 112 -7.99 -14.29 -15.64
C GLY A 112 -9.09 -14.06 -14.60
N ILE A 113 -10.04 -15.01 -14.52
CA ILE A 113 -11.09 -14.99 -13.50
C ILE A 113 -10.46 -15.15 -12.11
N ALA A 114 -9.56 -16.12 -11.94
CA ALA A 114 -8.89 -16.36 -10.67
C ALA A 114 -8.09 -15.12 -10.19
N PHE A 115 -7.41 -14.43 -11.10
CA PHE A 115 -6.68 -13.20 -10.80
C PHE A 115 -7.61 -12.09 -10.30
N VAL A 116 -8.72 -11.81 -11.01
CA VAL A 116 -9.68 -10.77 -10.63
C VAL A 116 -10.41 -11.15 -9.33
N THR A 117 -10.79 -12.42 -9.15
CA THR A 117 -11.38 -12.91 -7.91
C THR A 117 -10.43 -12.69 -6.74
N LYS A 118 -9.14 -13.05 -6.88
CA LYS A 118 -8.15 -12.85 -5.83
C LYS A 118 -7.94 -11.37 -5.53
N ALA A 119 -7.87 -10.51 -6.55
CA ALA A 119 -7.76 -9.07 -6.35
C ALA A 119 -8.93 -8.51 -5.53
N ASN A 120 -10.16 -8.89 -5.89
CA ASN A 120 -11.37 -8.49 -5.15
C ASN A 120 -11.38 -9.02 -3.71
N GLU A 121 -10.97 -10.27 -3.47
CA GLU A 121 -10.86 -10.83 -2.12
C GLU A 121 -9.91 -10.03 -1.23
N VAL A 122 -8.77 -9.59 -1.78
CA VAL A 122 -7.80 -8.76 -1.06
C VAL A 122 -8.38 -7.39 -0.74
N LEU A 123 -9.02 -6.73 -1.72
CA LEU A 123 -9.65 -5.43 -1.51
C LEU A 123 -10.80 -5.52 -0.48
N ASN A 124 -11.65 -6.54 -0.58
CA ASN A 124 -12.72 -6.78 0.37
C ASN A 124 -12.19 -7.02 1.79
N ARG A 125 -11.04 -7.70 1.95
CA ARG A 125 -10.41 -7.91 3.26
C ARG A 125 -9.96 -6.59 3.88
N ILE A 126 -9.48 -5.65 3.06
CA ILE A 126 -9.09 -4.30 3.48
C ILE A 126 -10.35 -3.52 3.89
N GLU A 127 -11.34 -3.47 3.01
CA GLU A 127 -12.60 -2.74 3.21
C GLU A 127 -13.37 -3.23 4.44
N SER A 128 -13.40 -4.55 4.66
CA SER A 128 -14.11 -5.17 5.78
C SER A 128 -13.27 -5.28 7.05
N SER A 129 -12.08 -4.66 7.10
CA SER A 129 -11.20 -4.77 8.25
C SER A 129 -11.72 -4.00 9.45
N GLU A 130 -11.61 -4.58 10.66
CA GLU A 130 -11.88 -3.86 11.91
C GLU A 130 -10.85 -2.75 12.17
N LYS A 131 -9.68 -2.80 11.51
CA LYS A 131 -8.63 -1.79 11.61
C LYS A 131 -8.71 -0.86 10.40
N PRO A 132 -8.73 0.47 10.59
CA PRO A 132 -8.79 1.40 9.48
C PRO A 132 -7.52 1.33 8.62
N PHE A 133 -7.72 1.32 7.31
CA PHE A 133 -6.67 1.49 6.29
C PHE A 133 -6.71 2.92 5.75
N ILE A 134 -5.52 3.50 5.54
CA ILE A 134 -5.35 4.87 5.07
C ILE A 134 -4.38 4.86 3.89
N ALA A 135 -4.84 5.23 2.71
CA ALA A 135 -3.99 5.41 1.55
C ALA A 135 -3.19 6.74 1.64
N ALA A 136 -1.89 6.65 1.85
CA ALA A 136 -0.96 7.76 1.71
C ALA A 136 -0.46 7.83 0.26
N ILE A 137 -1.25 8.46 -0.59
CA ILE A 137 -1.01 8.59 -2.03
C ILE A 137 0.18 9.53 -2.29
N ASN A 138 1.37 8.94 -2.46
CA ASN A 138 2.66 9.64 -2.68
C ASN A 138 2.95 9.97 -4.15
N GLY A 139 2.08 9.52 -5.07
CA GLY A 139 2.24 9.67 -6.51
C GLY A 139 1.02 9.16 -7.25
N TYR A 140 1.17 8.73 -8.51
CA TYR A 140 0.03 8.25 -9.29
C TYR A 140 -0.60 6.98 -8.69
N ALA A 141 -1.94 6.95 -8.65
CA ALA A 141 -2.79 5.82 -8.28
C ALA A 141 -3.77 5.55 -9.44
N LEU A 142 -3.47 4.58 -10.30
CA LEU A 142 -4.18 4.36 -11.57
C LEU A 142 -4.82 2.97 -11.60
N GLY A 143 -6.02 2.84 -12.19
CA GLY A 143 -6.72 1.56 -12.32
C GLY A 143 -6.83 0.84 -10.97
N GLY A 144 -6.33 -0.40 -10.90
CA GLY A 144 -6.28 -1.16 -9.63
C GLY A 144 -5.51 -0.49 -8.49
N GLY A 145 -4.60 0.44 -8.78
CA GLY A 145 -3.96 1.27 -7.78
C GLY A 145 -4.92 2.31 -7.17
N CYS A 146 -5.89 2.80 -7.94
CA CYS A 146 -6.97 3.65 -7.44
C CYS A 146 -7.97 2.83 -6.63
N GLU A 147 -8.31 1.62 -7.08
CA GLU A 147 -9.18 0.69 -6.33
C GLU A 147 -8.61 0.39 -4.93
N LEU A 148 -7.31 0.07 -4.85
CA LEU A 148 -6.62 -0.10 -3.56
C LEU A 148 -6.62 1.16 -2.68
N ALA A 149 -6.69 2.35 -3.27
CA ALA A 149 -6.72 3.60 -2.52
C ALA A 149 -8.11 3.99 -2.00
N MET A 150 -9.18 3.36 -2.53
CA MET A 150 -10.58 3.65 -2.17
C MET A 150 -11.12 2.77 -1.05
N VAL A 151 -10.54 1.59 -0.84
CA VAL A 151 -10.95 0.60 0.17
C VAL A 151 -10.24 0.76 1.51
#